data_AF-A0A7Y5LGG0-F1
#
_entry.id   AF-A0A7Y5LGG0-F1
#
_cell.length_a   1.000
_cell.length_b   1.000
_cell.length_c   1.000
_cell.angle_alpha   90.00
_cell.angle_beta   90.00
_cell.angle_gamma   90.00
#
_symmetry.space_group_name_H-M   'P 1'
#
loop_
_entity.id
_entity.type
_entity.pdbx_description
1 polymer ?
#
loop_
_entity_poly.entity_id
_entity_poly.type
_entity_poly.pdbx_seq_one_letter_code
_entity_poly.pdbx_strand_id
1 'polypeptide(L)'
;NVGEAAAVIASLALARGSLPPPQPVQEELAAAGVPLVWFDDLPVDHPAFAAIQLTAMSRIYPLSNTDLHAAPDAPVTRAEAAQALFMLFAAKPGSPPPHADAAISVAVEHGWMATDHRNWFHPDLPFHWTDWREEKLPFTLPPVVIKRNGPVTRAELAQRLVKAR
;
A
#
# COMPACT_ATOMS: atom_id res chain seq x y z
N ASN A 1 -9.44 20.20 4.05
CA ASN A 1 -9.55 19.26 2.92
C ASN A 1 -10.51 19.68 1.80
N VAL A 2 -11.75 20.13 2.08
CA VAL A 2 -12.69 20.45 0.99
C VAL A 2 -12.23 21.67 0.17
N GLY A 3 -11.68 22.70 0.82
CA GLY A 3 -11.17 23.90 0.14
C GLY A 3 -9.93 23.61 -0.71
N GLU A 4 -8.96 22.87 -0.17
CA GLU A 4 -7.75 22.45 -0.90
C GLU A 4 -8.11 21.56 -2.09
N ALA A 5 -9.02 20.60 -1.90
CA ALA A 5 -9.51 19.74 -2.97
C ALA A 5 -10.19 20.55 -4.09
N ALA A 6 -11.03 21.52 -3.74
CA ALA A 6 -11.68 22.39 -4.73
C ALA A 6 -10.65 23.21 -5.54
N ALA A 7 -9.62 23.74 -4.88
CA ALA A 7 -8.55 24.46 -5.56
C ALA A 7 -7.74 23.57 -6.51
N VAL A 8 -7.36 22.35 -6.08
CA VAL A 8 -6.66 21.37 -6.92
C VAL A 8 -7.52 20.95 -8.11
N ILE A 9 -8.82 20.68 -7.90
CA ILE A 9 -9.77 20.35 -8.98
C ILE A 9 -9.83 21.49 -10.00
N ALA A 10 -9.99 22.74 -9.56
CA ALA A 10 -10.05 23.90 -10.44
C ALA A 10 -8.76 24.08 -11.24
N SER A 11 -7.60 23.97 -10.59
CA SER A 11 -6.29 24.08 -11.23
C SER A 11 -6.08 23.01 -12.31
N LEU A 12 -6.32 21.75 -11.98
CA LEU A 12 -6.21 20.64 -12.92
C LEU A 12 -7.24 20.76 -14.06
N ALA A 13 -8.45 21.25 -13.78
CA ALA A 13 -9.48 21.43 -14.79
C ALA A 13 -9.10 22.51 -15.81
N LEU A 14 -8.52 23.63 -15.35
CA LEU A 14 -7.98 24.67 -16.24
C LEU A 14 -6.84 24.11 -17.10
N ALA A 15 -5.93 23.34 -16.51
CA ALA A 15 -4.78 22.77 -17.24
C ALA A 15 -5.19 21.73 -18.30
N ARG A 16 -6.24 20.95 -18.04
CA ARG A 16 -6.70 19.85 -18.92
C ARG A 16 -7.88 20.21 -19.82
N GLY A 17 -8.49 21.39 -19.64
CA GLY A 17 -9.71 21.80 -20.33
C GLY A 17 -10.95 20.97 -19.97
N SER A 18 -10.90 20.18 -18.90
CA SER A 18 -11.99 19.30 -18.46
C SER A 18 -11.82 18.92 -16.99
N LEU A 19 -12.91 18.54 -16.30
CA LEU A 19 -12.82 18.11 -14.91
C LEU A 19 -11.89 16.89 -14.78
N PRO A 20 -10.90 16.92 -13.87
CA PRO A 20 -10.01 15.80 -13.68
C PRO A 20 -10.74 14.61 -13.05
N PRO A 21 -10.33 13.37 -13.34
CA PRO A 21 -10.77 12.22 -12.56
C PRO A 21 -10.27 12.33 -11.10
N PRO A 22 -10.87 11.60 -10.15
CA PRO A 22 -10.52 11.71 -8.72
C PRO A 22 -9.06 11.36 -8.38
N GLN A 23 -8.47 10.39 -9.08
CA GLN A 23 -7.14 9.87 -8.76
C GLN A 23 -6.03 10.94 -8.86
N PRO A 24 -5.89 11.69 -9.97
CA PRO A 24 -4.93 12.79 -10.06
C PRO A 24 -5.12 13.88 -8.99
N VAL A 25 -6.37 14.15 -8.57
CA VAL A 25 -6.64 15.11 -7.49
C VAL A 25 -6.10 14.59 -6.16
N GLN A 26 -6.32 13.32 -5.85
CA GLN A 26 -5.82 12.67 -4.63
C GLN A 26 -4.29 12.64 -4.60
N GLU A 27 -3.65 12.36 -5.74
CA GLU A 27 -2.18 12.35 -5.86
C GLU A 27 -1.57 13.72 -5.58
N GLU A 28 -2.13 14.79 -6.17
CA GLU A 28 -1.70 16.17 -5.93
C GLU A 28 -1.91 16.60 -4.47
N LEU A 29 -3.06 16.26 -3.88
CA LEU A 29 -3.35 16.56 -2.48
C LEU A 29 -2.37 15.85 -1.53
N ALA A 30 -2.13 14.56 -1.73
CA ALA A 30 -1.19 13.79 -0.92
C ALA A 30 0.24 14.33 -1.05
N ALA A 31 0.66 14.68 -2.28
CA ALA A 31 1.97 15.29 -2.53
C ALA A 31 2.11 16.67 -1.87
N ALA A 32 1.01 17.42 -1.75
CA ALA A 32 0.96 18.70 -1.05
C ALA A 32 0.85 18.57 0.49
N GLY A 33 0.92 17.36 1.04
CA GLY A 33 0.84 17.14 2.49
C GLY A 33 -0.58 17.17 3.06
N VAL A 34 -1.62 17.12 2.22
CA VAL A 34 -3.02 17.06 2.66
C VAL A 34 -3.37 15.61 3.05
N PRO A 35 -3.75 15.33 4.31
CA PRO A 35 -4.12 13.98 4.72
C PRO A 35 -5.40 13.50 4.04
N LEU A 36 -5.38 12.30 3.47
CA LEU A 36 -6.54 11.66 2.84
C LEU A 36 -7.15 10.56 3.72
N VAL A 37 -6.29 9.91 4.50
CA VAL A 37 -6.57 8.99 5.59
C VAL A 37 -5.98 9.59 6.86
N TRP A 38 -6.73 9.53 7.96
CA TRP A 38 -6.30 10.09 9.24
C TRP A 38 -5.42 9.10 9.99
N PHE A 39 -4.19 9.50 10.25
CA PHE A 39 -3.27 8.81 11.16
C PHE A 39 -2.83 9.78 12.25
N ASP A 40 -2.63 9.29 13.46
CA ASP A 40 -2.20 10.11 14.60
C ASP A 40 -0.66 10.18 14.76
N ASP A 41 0.07 9.31 14.07
CA ASP A 41 1.52 9.15 14.19
C ASP A 41 2.29 9.40 12.87
N LEU A 42 1.61 9.87 11.81
CA LEU A 42 2.22 10.14 10.50
C LEU A 42 2.34 11.66 10.24
N PRO A 43 3.53 12.25 10.42
CA PRO A 43 3.72 13.67 10.17
C PRO A 43 3.79 13.97 8.66
N VAL A 44 3.34 15.16 8.26
CA VAL A 44 3.20 15.59 6.85
C VAL A 44 4.55 15.72 6.12
N ASP A 45 5.63 15.92 6.86
CA ASP A 45 7.00 16.02 6.35
C ASP A 45 7.69 14.65 6.23
N HIS A 46 7.03 13.57 6.64
CA HIS A 46 7.57 12.22 6.51
C HIS A 46 7.80 11.88 5.02
N PRO A 47 8.98 11.36 4.62
CA PRO A 47 9.29 11.09 3.21
C PRO A 47 8.34 10.09 2.52
N ALA A 48 7.67 9.24 3.29
CA ALA A 48 6.68 8.29 2.78
C ALA A 48 5.22 8.78 2.92
N PHE A 49 4.97 10.01 3.38
CA PHE A 49 3.63 10.53 3.67
C PHE A 49 2.65 10.27 2.52
N ALA A 50 2.96 10.78 1.32
CA ALA A 50 2.07 10.63 0.17
C ALA A 50 1.86 9.17 -0.23
N ALA A 51 2.92 8.36 -0.19
CA ALA A 51 2.84 6.94 -0.53
C ALA A 51 1.94 6.16 0.45
N ILE A 52 2.07 6.42 1.75
CA ILE A 52 1.25 5.81 2.80
C ILE A 52 -0.21 6.23 2.63
N GLN A 53 -0.47 7.52 2.43
CA GLN A 53 -1.82 8.06 2.23
C GLN A 53 -2.53 7.40 1.03
N LEU A 54 -1.86 7.34 -0.12
CA LEU A 54 -2.44 6.76 -1.35
C LEU A 54 -2.64 5.24 -1.26
N THR A 55 -1.67 4.51 -0.69
CA THR A 55 -1.80 3.05 -0.53
C THR A 55 -2.82 2.67 0.55
N ALA A 56 -2.99 3.49 1.59
CA ALA A 56 -4.04 3.31 2.60
C ALA A 56 -5.44 3.52 2.01
N MET A 57 -5.63 4.54 1.16
CA MET A 57 -6.90 4.74 0.44
C MET A 57 -7.28 3.53 -0.41
N SER A 58 -6.29 2.89 -1.04
CA SER A 58 -6.47 1.67 -1.84
C SER A 58 -6.42 0.38 -1.03
N ARG A 59 -6.37 0.47 0.31
CA ARG A 59 -6.32 -0.67 1.25
C ARG A 59 -5.13 -1.62 1.08
N ILE A 60 -4.11 -1.19 0.34
CA ILE A 60 -2.85 -1.93 0.14
C ILE A 60 -1.96 -1.78 1.37
N TYR A 61 -1.98 -0.61 2.00
CA TYR A 61 -1.25 -0.36 3.24
C TYR A 61 -1.90 -1.12 4.41
N PRO A 62 -1.10 -1.73 5.31
CA PRO A 62 -1.65 -2.41 6.49
C PRO A 62 -2.25 -1.40 7.46
N LEU A 63 -3.57 -1.44 7.59
CA LEU A 63 -4.33 -0.61 8.52
C LEU A 63 -4.72 -1.42 9.76
N SER A 64 -4.54 -0.83 10.93
CA SER A 64 -5.12 -1.35 12.17
C SER A 64 -6.63 -1.10 12.19
N ASN A 65 -7.39 -2.03 12.77
CA ASN A 65 -8.83 -1.83 13.05
C ASN A 65 -9.07 -1.29 14.47
N THR A 66 -8.02 -1.18 15.29
CA THR A 66 -8.10 -0.83 16.71
C THR A 66 -7.53 0.54 17.03
N ASP A 67 -6.69 1.09 16.15
CA ASP A 67 -6.01 2.36 16.32
C ASP A 67 -5.87 3.08 14.97
N LEU A 68 -5.38 4.32 15.02
CA LEU A 68 -5.13 5.15 13.84
C LEU A 68 -3.61 5.28 13.57
N HIS A 69 -2.82 4.27 13.90
CA HIS A 69 -1.38 4.30 13.67
C HIS A 69 -1.05 3.85 12.25
N ALA A 70 -0.28 4.66 11.53
CA ALA A 70 0.42 4.24 10.33
C ALA A 70 1.59 3.32 10.72
N ALA A 71 2.36 3.69 11.75
CA ALA A 71 3.59 3.04 12.16
C ALA A 71 4.58 2.83 11.00
N PRO A 72 5.04 3.91 10.32
CA PRO A 72 5.83 3.82 9.09
C PRO A 72 7.11 2.99 9.22
N ASP A 73 7.74 3.00 10.39
CA ASP A 73 8.99 2.30 10.67
C ASP A 73 8.79 0.88 11.23
N ALA A 74 7.55 0.48 11.52
CA ALA A 74 7.27 -0.88 11.98
C ALA A 74 7.52 -1.89 10.84
N PRO A 75 8.05 -3.10 11.16
CA PRO A 75 8.17 -4.16 10.19
C PRO A 75 6.77 -4.62 9.73
N VAL A 76 6.66 -4.90 8.44
CA VAL A 76 5.50 -5.57 7.85
C VAL A 76 5.55 -7.05 8.24
N THR A 77 4.42 -7.61 8.63
CA THR A 77 4.27 -9.06 8.81
C THR A 77 4.02 -9.73 7.46
N ARG A 78 4.31 -11.04 7.36
CA ARG A 78 4.02 -11.80 6.14
C ARG A 78 2.52 -11.83 5.82
N ALA A 79 1.64 -11.83 6.83
CA ALA A 79 0.19 -11.72 6.62
C ALA A 79 -0.21 -10.41 5.96
N GLU A 80 0.31 -9.27 6.44
CA GLU A 80 0.07 -7.95 5.85
C GLU A 80 0.59 -7.87 4.41
N ALA A 81 1.78 -8.46 4.14
CA ALA A 81 2.31 -8.54 2.78
C ALA A 81 1.43 -9.39 1.84
N ALA A 82 0.86 -10.50 2.32
CA ALA A 82 -0.10 -11.29 1.54
C ALA A 82 -1.40 -10.51 1.27
N GLN A 83 -1.88 -9.74 2.25
CA GLN A 83 -3.04 -8.86 2.08
C GLN A 83 -2.79 -7.78 1.04
N ALA A 84 -1.59 -7.16 1.03
CA ALA A 84 -1.22 -6.18 0.01
C ALA A 84 -1.27 -6.77 -1.41
N LEU A 85 -0.77 -8.00 -1.61
CA LEU A 85 -0.86 -8.68 -2.90
C LEU A 85 -2.31 -9.04 -3.27
N PHE A 86 -3.11 -9.50 -2.31
CA PHE A 86 -4.52 -9.74 -2.56
C PHE A 86 -5.21 -8.46 -3.04
N MET A 87 -4.95 -7.32 -2.39
CA MET A 87 -5.54 -6.05 -2.78
C MET A 87 -5.09 -5.55 -4.15
N LEU A 88 -3.85 -5.84 -4.55
CA LEU A 88 -3.33 -5.51 -5.87
C LEU A 88 -3.89 -6.39 -6.99
N PHE A 89 -4.06 -7.68 -6.74
CA PHE A 89 -4.25 -8.66 -7.82
C PHE A 89 -5.58 -9.39 -7.82
N ALA A 90 -6.23 -9.53 -6.67
CA ALA A 90 -7.41 -10.38 -6.50
C ALA A 90 -8.67 -9.60 -6.07
N ALA A 91 -8.51 -8.45 -5.41
CA ALA A 91 -9.62 -7.66 -4.95
C ALA A 91 -10.41 -7.04 -6.10
N LYS A 92 -11.74 -7.12 -6.03
CA LYS A 92 -12.61 -6.32 -6.91
C LYS A 92 -12.59 -4.86 -6.44
N PRO A 93 -12.69 -3.87 -7.36
CA PRO A 93 -12.76 -2.46 -6.98
C PRO A 93 -13.81 -2.19 -5.90
N GLY A 94 -13.40 -1.52 -4.83
CA GLY A 94 -14.28 -1.17 -3.69
C GLY A 94 -14.53 -2.28 -2.67
N SER A 95 -13.94 -3.48 -2.84
CA SER A 95 -14.06 -4.54 -1.85
C SER A 95 -13.35 -4.17 -0.55
N PRO A 96 -13.91 -4.52 0.63
CA PRO A 96 -13.16 -4.41 1.87
C PRO A 96 -11.93 -5.34 1.85
N PRO A 97 -10.89 -5.05 2.64
CA PRO A 97 -9.79 -5.99 2.82
C PRO A 97 -10.35 -7.32 3.35
N PRO A 98 -9.88 -8.46 2.84
CA PRO A 98 -10.30 -9.76 3.36
C PRO A 98 -9.72 -9.99 4.76
N HIS A 99 -10.27 -10.98 5.48
CA HIS A 99 -9.57 -11.56 6.63
C HIS A 99 -8.20 -12.10 6.20
N ALA A 100 -7.22 -12.03 7.13
CA ALA A 100 -5.84 -12.44 6.88
C ALA A 100 -5.75 -13.85 6.26
N ASP A 101 -6.47 -14.83 6.82
CA ASP A 101 -6.47 -16.21 6.33
C ASP A 101 -6.86 -16.34 4.86
N ALA A 102 -7.84 -15.55 4.40
CA ALA A 102 -8.29 -15.59 3.02
C ALA A 102 -7.25 -14.97 2.06
N ALA A 103 -6.61 -13.86 2.46
CA ALA A 103 -5.51 -13.28 1.70
C ALA A 103 -4.31 -14.24 1.61
N ILE A 104 -3.95 -14.86 2.74
CA ILE A 104 -2.87 -15.83 2.83
C ILE A 104 -3.13 -17.02 1.92
N SER A 105 -4.31 -17.63 2.01
CA SER A 105 -4.68 -18.78 1.17
C SER A 105 -4.55 -18.44 -0.31
N VAL A 106 -5.10 -17.31 -0.76
CA VAL A 106 -4.99 -16.89 -2.16
C VAL A 106 -3.53 -16.68 -2.56
N ALA A 107 -2.74 -15.98 -1.74
CA ALA A 107 -1.36 -15.69 -2.08
C ALA A 107 -0.46 -16.95 -2.09
N VAL A 108 -0.74 -17.93 -1.23
CA VAL A 108 -0.02 -19.22 -1.23
C VAL A 108 -0.47 -20.12 -2.38
N GLU A 109 -1.77 -20.21 -2.65
CA GLU A 109 -2.34 -21.02 -3.76
C GLU A 109 -1.81 -20.56 -5.12
N HIS A 110 -1.66 -19.25 -5.32
CA HIS A 110 -1.08 -18.69 -6.54
C HIS A 110 0.46 -18.69 -6.53
N GLY A 111 1.09 -19.13 -5.44
CA GLY A 111 2.54 -19.18 -5.29
C GLY A 111 3.21 -17.81 -5.21
N TRP A 112 2.47 -16.75 -4.87
CA TRP A 112 2.99 -15.38 -4.73
C TRP A 112 3.83 -15.20 -3.48
N MET A 113 3.49 -15.93 -2.40
CA MET A 113 4.23 -15.92 -1.14
C MET A 113 5.07 -17.20 -1.00
N ALA A 114 6.30 -17.05 -0.51
CA ALA A 114 7.14 -18.17 -0.12
C ALA A 114 6.56 -18.89 1.11
N THR A 115 6.63 -20.21 1.12
CA THR A 115 6.40 -21.07 2.29
C THR A 115 7.71 -21.72 2.72
N ASP A 116 7.74 -22.30 3.92
CA ASP A 116 8.91 -23.06 4.38
C ASP A 116 9.02 -24.45 3.72
N HIS A 117 10.02 -25.22 4.11
CA HIS A 117 10.26 -26.58 3.59
C HIS A 117 9.14 -27.59 3.90
N ARG A 118 8.20 -27.26 4.79
CA ARG A 118 7.01 -28.07 5.12
C ARG A 118 5.75 -27.53 4.46
N ASN A 119 5.89 -26.57 3.54
CA ASN A 119 4.81 -25.80 2.94
C ASN A 119 3.97 -25.04 3.98
N TRP A 120 4.56 -24.67 5.12
CA TRP A 120 3.88 -23.87 6.12
C TRP A 120 4.12 -22.38 5.86
N PHE A 121 3.05 -21.61 5.98
CA PHE A 121 3.10 -20.15 5.94
C PHE A 121 3.11 -19.63 7.37
N HIS A 122 4.13 -18.83 7.69
CA HIS A 122 4.26 -18.21 9.02
C HIS A 122 3.77 -16.75 8.94
N PRO A 123 2.55 -16.44 9.37
CA PRO A 123 1.93 -15.12 9.13
C PRO A 123 2.58 -13.99 9.94
N ASP A 124 2.96 -14.28 11.18
CA ASP A 124 3.42 -13.27 12.14
C ASP A 124 4.91 -12.93 12.00
N LEU A 125 5.65 -13.69 11.19
CA LEU A 125 7.07 -13.42 10.98
C LEU A 125 7.25 -12.15 10.14
N PRO A 126 8.33 -11.38 10.37
CA PRO A 126 8.63 -10.20 9.58
C PRO A 126 8.83 -10.54 8.09
N PHE A 127 8.21 -9.75 7.23
CA PHE A 127 8.27 -9.87 5.78
C PHE A 127 9.61 -9.35 5.24
N HIS A 128 10.19 -10.13 4.31
CA HIS A 128 11.35 -9.75 3.51
C HIS A 128 10.96 -9.74 2.03
N TRP A 129 11.57 -8.89 1.20
CA TRP A 129 11.25 -8.85 -0.23
C TRP A 129 11.37 -10.20 -0.95
N THR A 130 12.26 -11.07 -0.48
CA THR A 130 12.44 -12.44 -1.00
C THR A 130 11.28 -13.39 -0.68
N ASP A 131 10.39 -13.02 0.25
CA ASP A 131 9.17 -13.77 0.52
C ASP A 131 8.14 -13.61 -0.62
N TRP A 132 8.21 -12.53 -1.41
CA TRP A 132 7.45 -12.44 -2.65
C TRP A 132 8.18 -13.19 -3.77
N ARG A 133 7.48 -14.14 -4.38
CA ARG A 133 7.90 -14.82 -5.59
C ARG A 133 7.51 -13.96 -6.78
N GLU A 134 8.29 -12.90 -7.02
CA GLU A 134 7.99 -11.89 -8.04
C GLU A 134 7.82 -12.50 -9.45
N GLU A 135 8.49 -13.62 -9.74
CA GLU A 135 8.35 -14.39 -10.97
C GLU A 135 7.00 -15.09 -11.14
N LYS A 136 6.18 -15.16 -10.09
CA LYS A 136 4.84 -15.75 -10.07
C LYS A 136 3.73 -14.70 -10.02
N LEU A 137 4.06 -13.42 -9.88
CA LEU A 137 3.07 -12.36 -9.77
C LEU A 137 2.40 -12.09 -11.12
N PRO A 138 1.12 -11.65 -11.15
CA PRO A 138 0.40 -11.36 -12.39
C PRO A 138 1.01 -10.24 -13.23
N PHE A 139 1.72 -9.30 -12.60
CA PHE A 139 2.52 -8.29 -13.29
C PHE A 139 3.78 -7.94 -12.49
N THR A 140 4.76 -7.36 -13.17
CA THR A 140 6.04 -6.97 -12.57
C THR A 140 5.85 -5.76 -11.65
N LEU A 141 6.22 -5.93 -10.38
CA LEU A 141 6.23 -4.83 -9.43
C LEU A 141 7.36 -3.83 -9.75
N PRO A 142 7.20 -2.55 -9.35
CA PRO A 142 8.28 -1.58 -9.39
C PRO A 142 9.53 -2.12 -8.68
N PRO A 143 10.74 -1.80 -9.20
CA PRO A 143 11.98 -2.29 -8.62
C PRO A 143 12.16 -1.78 -7.19
N VAL A 144 12.76 -2.61 -6.33
CA VAL A 144 13.15 -2.20 -4.99
C VAL A 144 14.29 -1.18 -5.11
N VAL A 145 14.05 0.05 -4.66
CA VAL A 145 15.05 1.13 -4.67
C VAL A 145 15.88 1.13 -3.38
N ILE A 146 15.36 0.51 -2.32
CA ILE A 146 15.96 0.53 -0.99
C ILE A 146 17.04 -0.54 -0.85
N LYS A 147 18.18 -0.16 -0.29
CA LYS A 147 19.41 -0.98 -0.24
C LYS A 147 19.69 -1.64 1.12
N ARG A 148 18.81 -1.47 2.12
CA ARG A 148 19.05 -2.06 3.45
C ARG A 148 18.66 -3.54 3.47
N ASN A 149 19.42 -4.32 4.23
CA ASN A 149 19.11 -5.71 4.53
C ASN A 149 18.29 -5.76 5.82
N GLY A 150 17.15 -6.45 5.80
CA GLY A 150 16.30 -6.65 6.97
C GLY A 150 14.82 -6.72 6.61
N PRO A 151 13.94 -6.81 7.63
CA PRO A 151 12.50 -6.78 7.42
C PRO A 151 12.06 -5.48 6.77
N VAL A 152 11.14 -5.61 5.82
CA VAL A 152 10.52 -4.47 5.11
C VAL A 152 9.70 -3.66 6.09
N THR A 153 9.87 -2.34 6.13
CA THR A 153 8.96 -1.48 6.92
C THR A 153 7.70 -1.15 6.15
N ARG A 154 6.66 -0.70 6.85
CA ARG A 154 5.41 -0.27 6.23
C ARG A 154 5.62 0.89 5.26
N ALA A 155 6.49 1.85 5.58
CA ALA A 155 6.84 2.96 4.70
C ALA A 155 7.46 2.48 3.38
N GLU A 156 8.35 1.49 3.43
CA GLU A 156 9.01 0.94 2.25
C GLU A 156 8.03 0.18 1.37
N LEU A 157 7.12 -0.59 1.98
CA LEU A 157 6.01 -1.23 1.29
C LEU A 157 5.16 -0.21 0.55
N ALA A 158 4.75 0.87 1.23
CA ALA A 158 3.96 1.93 0.63
C ALA A 158 4.68 2.59 -0.55
N GLN A 159 5.95 2.96 -0.38
CA GLN A 159 6.76 3.60 -1.41
C GLN A 159 6.95 2.73 -2.65
N ARG A 160 7.08 1.41 -2.48
CA ARG A 160 7.18 0.49 -3.60
C ARG A 160 5.85 0.35 -4.34
N LEU A 161 4.76 0.16 -3.59
CA LEU A 161 3.46 -0.22 -4.15
C LEU A 161 2.61 0.96 -4.63
N VAL A 162 2.89 2.19 -4.19
CA VAL A 162 2.16 3.37 -4.69
C VAL A 162 2.28 3.52 -6.22
N LYS A 163 3.37 3.03 -6.82
CA LYS A 163 3.60 3.03 -8.27
C LYS A 163 2.99 1.83 -9.00
N ALA A 164 2.39 0.88 -8.26
CA ALA A 164 1.74 -0.31 -8.79
C ALA A 164 0.20 -0.17 -8.83
N ARG A 165 -0.33 0.98 -8.38
CA ARG A 165 -1.75 1.33 -8.36
C ARG A 165 -2.21 1.95 -9.68
#